data_AF-A0A7J9BMX7-F1
#
_entry.id   AF-A0A7J9BMX7-F1
#
_cell.length_a   1.000
_cell.length_b   1.000
_cell.length_c   1.000
_cell.angle_alpha   90.00
_cell.angle_beta   90.00
_cell.angle_gamma   90.00
#
_symmetry.space_group_name_H-M   'P 1'
#
loop_
_entity.id
_entity.type
_entity.pdbx_description
1 polymer ?
#
loop_
_entity_poly.entity_id
_entity_poly.type
_entity_poly.pdbx_seq_one_letter_code
_entity_poly.pdbx_strand_id
1 'polypeptide(L)'
;MGIVTNHVTFDGLSFKIFLDNLAAVTAEKPLAVTPCNDRLLLAARSPPCVTFPHHELDKFHDSNPPVIDATSEALDFKVFRLTSDDIATLKEKAKASAIRSHVSDARITGFNVVTALVWHCKALSWDNKESNLDRVSTLLYAVNIRPRLIPPLPMSYTGNAVLTAYARATCKEIDEAPFSRLVELVTEGAKRMTDEYARSAIDWGDIYQGFPNGEFLVSSWWKLGFDEVEYPWGRPKYSCPVVFQRKDIILFFPDIDDNNGVNVLVSLPSKEMSKFKTLFHKYLA
;
A
#
# COMPACT_ATOMS: atom_id res chain seq x y z
N MET A 1 5.88 -13.28 19.54
CA MET A 1 6.09 -14.22 18.41
C MET A 1 6.72 -13.46 17.27
N GLY A 2 7.83 -13.92 16.71
CA GLY A 2 8.45 -13.34 15.52
C GLY A 2 8.30 -14.29 14.34
N ILE A 3 7.92 -13.78 13.17
CA ILE A 3 7.67 -14.59 11.97
C ILE A 3 8.36 -13.91 10.78
N VAL A 4 9.07 -14.70 10.00
CA VAL A 4 9.65 -14.30 8.71
C VAL A 4 9.00 -15.16 7.63
N THR A 5 8.54 -14.53 6.55
CA THR A 5 7.79 -15.19 5.49
C THR A 5 8.38 -14.83 4.13
N ASN A 6 8.29 -15.76 3.17
CA ASN A 6 8.58 -15.45 1.78
C ASN A 6 7.32 -14.87 1.11
N HIS A 7 7.33 -13.61 0.70
CA HIS A 7 6.15 -12.96 0.13
C HIS A 7 5.70 -13.58 -1.22
N VAL A 8 6.54 -14.38 -1.89
CA VAL A 8 6.14 -15.14 -3.09
C VAL A 8 5.01 -16.12 -2.78
N THR A 9 4.93 -16.65 -1.55
CA THR A 9 3.95 -17.68 -1.22
C THR A 9 2.56 -17.11 -0.96
N PHE A 10 2.44 -15.96 -0.29
CA PHE A 10 1.16 -15.42 0.14
C PHE A 10 1.19 -13.92 0.47
N ASP A 11 0.04 -13.27 0.39
CA ASP A 11 -0.16 -11.88 0.80
C ASP A 11 -0.53 -11.75 2.29
N GLY A 12 -0.69 -10.52 2.77
CA GLY A 12 -1.03 -10.23 4.16
C GLY A 12 -2.36 -10.82 4.65
N LEU A 13 -3.38 -10.95 3.78
CA LEU A 13 -4.65 -11.57 4.17
C LEU A 13 -4.51 -13.09 4.31
N SER A 14 -3.80 -13.71 3.38
CA SER A 14 -3.42 -15.11 3.47
C SER A 14 -2.54 -15.40 4.69
N PHE A 15 -1.66 -14.47 5.06
CA PHE A 15 -0.89 -14.57 6.30
C PHE A 15 -1.78 -14.48 7.54
N LYS A 16 -2.80 -13.61 7.55
CA LYS A 16 -3.81 -13.58 8.64
C LYS A 16 -4.52 -14.92 8.78
N ILE A 17 -4.93 -15.55 7.67
CA ILE A 17 -5.53 -16.90 7.68
C ILE A 17 -4.58 -17.92 8.31
N PHE A 18 -3.29 -17.85 7.97
CA PHE A 18 -2.27 -18.69 8.58
C PHE A 18 -2.21 -18.49 10.10
N LEU A 19 -2.22 -17.24 10.59
CA LEU A 19 -2.21 -16.94 12.02
C LEU A 19 -3.47 -17.45 12.74
N ASP A 20 -4.65 -17.29 12.14
CA ASP A 20 -5.91 -17.80 12.71
C ASP A 20 -5.90 -19.32 12.82
N ASN A 21 -5.43 -20.00 11.78
CA ASN A 21 -5.30 -21.45 11.77
C ASN A 21 -4.25 -21.93 12.77
N LEU A 22 -3.12 -21.23 12.88
CA LEU A 22 -2.10 -21.52 13.89
C LEU A 22 -2.70 -21.41 15.30
N ALA A 23 -3.42 -20.31 15.59
CA ALA A 23 -4.08 -20.11 16.88
C ALA A 23 -5.08 -21.23 17.18
N ALA A 24 -5.91 -21.61 16.21
CA ALA A 24 -6.87 -22.70 16.37
C ALA A 24 -6.21 -24.06 16.66
N VAL A 25 -5.16 -24.40 15.92
CA VAL A 25 -4.40 -25.65 16.13
C VAL A 25 -3.72 -25.65 17.50
N THR A 26 -3.14 -24.53 17.94
CA THR A 26 -2.55 -24.44 19.28
C THR A 26 -3.58 -24.53 20.40
N ALA A 27 -4.86 -24.27 20.10
CA ALA A 27 -5.98 -24.45 21.02
C ALA A 27 -6.63 -25.84 20.93
N GLU A 28 -6.02 -26.79 20.20
CA GLU A 28 -6.56 -28.13 19.94
C GLU A 28 -7.95 -28.10 19.26
N LYS A 29 -8.21 -27.07 18.44
CA LYS A 29 -9.44 -26.90 17.66
C LYS A 29 -9.20 -27.23 16.17
N PRO A 30 -10.26 -27.53 15.40
CA PRO A 30 -10.18 -27.56 13.94
C PRO A 30 -9.68 -26.22 13.37
N LEU A 31 -9.18 -26.23 12.14
CA LEU A 31 -8.77 -25.02 11.43
C LEU A 31 -9.90 -23.98 11.44
N ALA A 32 -9.57 -22.72 11.75
CA ALA A 32 -10.52 -21.62 11.74
C ALA A 32 -11.07 -21.36 10.32
N VAL A 33 -10.23 -21.54 9.31
CA VAL A 33 -10.58 -21.39 7.90
C VAL A 33 -9.92 -22.50 7.10
N THR A 34 -10.69 -23.29 6.35
CA THR A 34 -10.16 -24.25 5.39
C THR A 34 -9.48 -23.51 4.22
N PRO A 35 -8.15 -23.63 4.04
CA PRO A 35 -7.42 -22.93 2.99
C PRO A 35 -7.85 -23.34 1.57
N CYS A 36 -8.04 -22.36 0.68
CA CYS A 36 -8.14 -22.60 -0.75
C CYS A 36 -6.76 -22.41 -1.39
N ASN A 37 -6.13 -23.51 -1.79
CA ASN A 37 -4.76 -23.53 -2.33
C ASN A 37 -4.72 -23.60 -3.87
N ASP A 38 -5.87 -23.53 -4.56
CA ASP A 38 -5.93 -23.62 -6.01
C ASP A 38 -5.38 -22.33 -6.67
N ARG A 39 -4.11 -22.37 -7.04
CA ARG A 39 -3.41 -21.24 -7.68
C ARG A 39 -3.87 -21.00 -9.12
N LEU A 40 -4.50 -21.98 -9.76
CA LEU A 40 -4.96 -21.86 -11.15
C LEU A 40 -6.13 -20.87 -11.28
N LEU A 41 -6.79 -20.52 -10.17
CA LEU A 41 -7.81 -19.46 -10.13
C LEU A 41 -7.29 -18.09 -10.57
N LEU A 42 -5.96 -17.87 -10.54
CA LEU A 42 -5.28 -16.67 -11.01
C LEU A 42 -4.34 -16.94 -12.21
N ALA A 43 -4.53 -18.06 -12.92
CA ALA A 43 -3.78 -18.30 -14.14
C ALA A 43 -4.11 -17.21 -15.20
N ALA A 44 -3.10 -16.87 -16.00
CA ALA A 44 -3.30 -16.04 -17.18
C ALA A 44 -4.30 -16.68 -18.14
N ARG A 45 -4.99 -15.84 -18.93
CA ARG A 45 -5.87 -16.31 -20.00
C ARG A 45 -5.05 -17.05 -21.06
N SER A 46 -5.72 -17.90 -21.84
CA SER A 46 -5.09 -18.63 -22.94
C SER A 46 -5.85 -18.35 -24.25
N PRO A 47 -5.31 -17.52 -25.16
CA PRO A 47 -4.03 -16.79 -25.04
C PRO A 47 -4.09 -15.62 -24.04
N PRO A 48 -2.94 -15.21 -23.47
CA PRO A 48 -2.89 -13.99 -22.65
C PRO A 48 -3.28 -12.76 -23.48
N CYS A 49 -4.06 -11.86 -22.90
CA CYS A 49 -4.61 -10.68 -23.56
C CYS A 49 -4.42 -9.42 -22.71
N VAL A 50 -3.46 -8.57 -23.08
CA VAL A 50 -3.26 -7.28 -22.41
C VAL A 50 -4.18 -6.24 -23.03
N THR A 51 -5.15 -5.76 -22.25
CA THR A 51 -6.19 -4.82 -22.70
C THR A 51 -5.99 -3.40 -22.20
N PHE A 52 -5.06 -3.18 -21.26
CA PHE A 52 -4.73 -1.86 -20.71
C PHE A 52 -3.23 -1.57 -20.71
N PRO A 53 -2.85 -0.28 -20.76
CA PRO A 53 -1.51 0.12 -20.35
C PRO A 53 -1.34 -0.05 -18.84
N HIS A 54 -0.24 -0.69 -18.45
CA HIS A 54 0.15 -0.91 -17.05
C HIS A 54 1.35 0.00 -16.70
N HIS A 55 1.06 1.26 -16.38
CA HIS A 55 2.09 2.27 -16.05
C HIS A 55 2.77 2.02 -14.70
N GLU A 56 2.16 1.19 -13.88
CA GLU A 56 2.66 0.70 -12.61
C GLU A 56 3.60 -0.50 -12.75
N LEU A 57 3.80 -1.02 -13.96
CA LEU A 57 4.64 -2.19 -14.23
C LEU A 57 5.75 -1.83 -15.23
N ASP A 58 6.90 -2.46 -15.08
CA ASP A 58 8.01 -2.37 -16.03
C ASP A 58 8.60 -3.75 -16.33
N LYS A 59 9.09 -3.95 -17.55
CA LYS A 59 9.52 -5.27 -18.05
C LYS A 59 10.91 -5.60 -17.52
N PHE A 60 11.21 -6.87 -17.23
CA PHE A 60 12.57 -7.26 -16.81
C PHE A 60 13.65 -6.94 -17.85
N HIS A 61 13.33 -6.92 -19.15
CA HIS A 61 14.31 -6.76 -20.22
C HIS A 61 14.70 -5.31 -20.55
N ASP A 62 13.92 -4.32 -20.13
CA ASP A 62 14.12 -2.91 -20.50
C ASP A 62 14.93 -2.12 -19.44
N SER A 63 15.30 -2.76 -18.32
CA SER A 63 15.96 -2.11 -17.18
C SER A 63 17.09 -2.97 -16.58
N ASN A 64 18.25 -2.36 -16.28
CA ASN A 64 19.13 -2.88 -15.21
C ASN A 64 18.28 -2.94 -13.93
N PRO A 65 18.37 -3.99 -13.10
CA PRO A 65 17.40 -4.20 -12.03
C PRO A 65 17.41 -3.02 -11.04
N PRO A 66 16.27 -2.38 -10.74
CA PRO A 66 16.16 -1.58 -9.54
C PRO A 66 14.95 -2.09 -8.76
N VAL A 67 15.01 -3.34 -8.34
CA VAL A 67 14.12 -3.86 -7.30
C VAL A 67 15.02 -4.67 -6.40
N ILE A 68 15.34 -4.15 -5.22
CA ILE A 68 16.14 -4.84 -4.19
C ILE A 68 17.65 -4.76 -4.43
N ASP A 69 18.20 -3.56 -4.64
CA ASP A 69 19.58 -3.31 -4.23
C ASP A 69 19.52 -2.49 -2.94
N ALA A 70 20.04 -3.05 -1.85
CA ALA A 70 20.19 -2.33 -0.59
C ALA A 70 21.21 -1.23 -0.82
N THR A 71 20.75 -0.05 -1.26
CA THR A 71 21.62 1.11 -1.33
C THR A 71 22.24 1.30 0.05
N SER A 72 23.56 1.26 0.15
CA SER A 72 24.35 1.44 1.38
C SER A 72 24.23 2.84 2.00
N GLU A 73 23.21 3.60 1.60
CA GLU A 73 22.90 4.92 2.12
C GLU A 73 22.34 4.80 3.53
N ALA A 74 22.88 5.55 4.48
CA ALA A 74 22.37 5.58 5.84
C ALA A 74 20.96 6.19 5.85
N LEU A 75 19.99 5.43 6.36
CA LEU A 75 18.59 5.86 6.45
C LEU A 75 18.20 6.18 7.89
N ASP A 76 17.61 7.35 8.08
CA ASP A 76 16.87 7.67 9.29
C ASP A 76 15.54 6.92 9.27
N PHE A 77 15.16 6.34 10.40
CA PHE A 77 13.89 5.64 10.59
C PHE A 77 12.99 6.41 11.54
N LYS A 78 11.72 6.62 11.18
CA LYS A 78 10.70 7.23 12.06
C LYS A 78 9.33 6.59 11.88
N VAL A 79 8.61 6.50 12.99
CA VAL A 79 7.18 6.18 13.01
C VAL A 79 6.42 7.47 13.29
N PHE A 80 5.57 7.87 12.34
CA PHE A 80 4.66 8.99 12.47
C PHE A 80 3.29 8.48 12.87
N ARG A 81 2.82 8.85 14.06
CA ARG A 81 1.51 8.47 14.55
C ARG A 81 0.45 9.47 14.06
N LEU A 82 -0.65 8.96 13.53
CA LEU A 82 -1.87 9.70 13.23
C LEU A 82 -3.01 9.09 14.05
N THR A 83 -3.62 9.90 14.91
CA THR A 83 -4.80 9.51 15.68
C THR A 83 -6.05 9.49 14.80
N SER A 84 -7.14 8.94 15.33
CA SER A 84 -8.46 8.99 14.71
C SER A 84 -8.90 10.42 14.42
N ASP A 85 -8.55 11.36 15.29
CA ASP A 85 -8.87 12.78 15.18
C ASP A 85 -8.03 13.46 14.09
N ASP A 86 -6.75 13.13 13.98
CA ASP A 86 -5.90 13.58 12.87
C ASP A 86 -6.46 13.10 11.52
N ILE A 87 -6.86 11.83 11.44
CA ILE A 87 -7.47 11.25 10.24
C ILE A 87 -8.82 11.91 9.94
N ALA A 88 -9.64 12.21 10.96
CA ALA A 88 -10.89 12.92 10.77
C ALA A 88 -10.65 14.33 10.22
N THR A 89 -9.68 15.05 10.78
CA THR A 89 -9.25 16.37 10.30
C THR A 89 -8.80 16.31 8.83
N LEU A 90 -8.00 15.32 8.45
CA LEU A 90 -7.57 15.12 7.06
C LEU A 90 -8.76 14.87 6.11
N LYS A 91 -9.75 14.07 6.55
CA LYS A 91 -10.98 13.85 5.79
C LYS A 91 -11.77 15.14 5.61
N GLU A 92 -11.91 15.96 6.64
CA GLU A 92 -12.61 17.24 6.54
C GLU A 92 -11.85 18.24 5.65
N LYS A 93 -10.52 18.31 5.74
CA LYS A 93 -9.69 19.12 4.82
C LYS A 93 -9.92 18.72 3.36
N ALA A 94 -9.95 17.41 3.07
CA ALA A 94 -10.23 16.89 1.73
C ALA A 94 -11.65 17.22 1.25
N LYS A 95 -12.68 17.09 2.11
CA LYS A 95 -14.06 17.47 1.76
C LYS A 95 -14.19 18.96 1.47
N ALA A 96 -13.62 19.80 2.33
CA ALA A 96 -13.69 21.24 2.19
C ALA A 96 -13.00 21.73 0.92
N SER A 97 -11.86 21.15 0.55
CA SER A 97 -11.18 21.51 -0.70
C SER A 97 -11.94 21.00 -1.93
N ALA A 98 -12.58 19.83 -1.87
CA ALA A 98 -13.41 19.28 -2.95
C ALA A 98 -14.62 20.18 -3.27
N ILE A 99 -15.31 20.69 -2.23
CA ILE A 99 -16.42 21.63 -2.39
C ILE A 99 -15.95 22.91 -3.09
N ARG A 100 -14.80 23.47 -2.66
CA ARG A 100 -14.24 24.70 -3.26
C ARG A 100 -13.79 24.51 -4.70
N SER A 101 -13.34 23.31 -5.08
CA SER A 101 -12.81 23.04 -6.41
C SER A 101 -13.83 22.42 -7.38
N HIS A 102 -15.10 22.27 -6.97
CA HIS A 102 -16.14 21.55 -7.74
C HIS A 102 -15.73 20.13 -8.20
N VAL A 103 -14.83 19.49 -7.44
CA VAL A 103 -14.38 18.12 -7.70
C VAL A 103 -15.30 17.20 -6.89
N SER A 104 -16.20 16.45 -7.53
CA SER A 104 -17.13 15.56 -6.82
C SER A 104 -16.83 14.06 -7.01
N ASP A 105 -17.15 13.29 -5.97
CA ASP A 105 -17.33 11.82 -5.92
C ASP A 105 -16.09 10.92 -5.72
N ALA A 106 -14.99 11.49 -5.22
CA ALA A 106 -13.91 10.68 -4.64
C ALA A 106 -14.37 10.10 -3.29
N ARG A 107 -14.25 8.78 -3.12
CA ARG A 107 -14.49 8.11 -1.83
C ARG A 107 -13.39 8.51 -0.84
N ILE A 108 -13.68 9.48 0.04
CA ILE A 108 -12.75 9.95 1.06
C ILE A 108 -12.69 8.93 2.21
N THR A 109 -11.71 8.02 2.15
CA THR A 109 -11.45 7.04 3.22
C THR A 109 -10.23 7.44 4.06
N GLY A 110 -10.09 6.84 5.25
CA GLY A 110 -8.89 7.03 6.08
C GLY A 110 -7.61 6.62 5.35
N PHE A 111 -7.63 5.48 4.64
CA PHE A 111 -6.52 5.06 3.81
C PHE A 111 -6.18 6.10 2.73
N ASN A 112 -7.17 6.61 1.99
CA ASN A 112 -6.92 7.53 0.89
C ASN A 112 -6.31 8.86 1.37
N VAL A 113 -6.79 9.42 2.49
CA VAL A 113 -6.24 10.68 3.01
C VAL A 113 -4.84 10.51 3.60
N VAL A 114 -4.57 9.40 4.31
CA VAL A 114 -3.23 9.13 4.85
C VAL A 114 -2.24 8.86 3.73
N THR A 115 -2.63 8.05 2.74
CA THR A 115 -1.80 7.78 1.55
C THR A 115 -1.52 9.05 0.74
N ALA A 116 -2.51 9.92 0.55
CA ALA A 116 -2.32 11.20 -0.13
C ALA A 116 -1.37 12.14 0.62
N LEU A 117 -1.50 12.23 1.95
CA LEU A 117 -0.57 13.00 2.80
C LEU A 117 0.86 12.48 2.68
N VAL A 118 1.04 11.17 2.79
CA VAL A 118 2.36 10.53 2.68
C VAL A 118 2.96 10.73 1.29
N TRP A 119 2.14 10.65 0.24
CA TRP A 119 2.57 10.90 -1.12
C TRP A 119 3.08 12.32 -1.31
N HIS A 120 2.32 13.31 -0.85
CA HIS A 120 2.74 14.70 -0.86
C HIS A 120 4.08 14.89 -0.13
N CYS A 121 4.19 14.35 1.08
CA CYS A 121 5.41 14.48 1.89
C CYS A 121 6.61 13.80 1.22
N LYS A 122 6.45 12.58 0.69
CA LYS A 122 7.54 11.82 0.06
C LYS A 122 7.99 12.49 -1.24
N ALA A 123 7.06 12.81 -2.14
CA ALA A 123 7.37 13.39 -3.44
C ALA A 123 8.14 14.72 -3.33
N LEU A 124 7.77 15.57 -2.37
CA LEU A 124 8.40 16.88 -2.16
C LEU A 124 9.58 16.85 -1.17
N SER A 125 9.83 15.72 -0.50
CA SER A 125 11.00 15.57 0.37
C SER A 125 12.28 15.26 -0.39
N TRP A 126 12.19 14.83 -1.65
CA TRP A 126 13.32 14.40 -2.47
C TRP A 126 14.39 15.51 -2.56
N ASP A 127 15.64 15.17 -2.24
CA ASP A 127 16.74 16.13 -2.25
C ASP A 127 17.49 16.06 -3.58
N ASN A 128 17.12 16.92 -4.54
CA ASN A 128 17.95 17.21 -5.70
C ASN A 128 18.23 18.72 -5.76
N LYS A 129 19.45 19.09 -6.19
CA LYS A 129 19.96 20.48 -6.21
C LYS A 129 19.08 21.44 -7.03
N GLU A 130 18.25 20.89 -7.91
CA GLU A 130 17.12 21.58 -8.53
C GLU A 130 15.87 20.80 -8.15
N SER A 131 14.94 21.43 -7.42
CA SER A 131 13.60 20.87 -7.25
C SER A 131 12.94 20.83 -8.62
N ASN A 132 13.14 19.73 -9.35
CA ASN A 132 12.54 19.56 -10.66
C ASN A 132 11.04 19.35 -10.47
N LEU A 133 10.28 20.45 -10.44
CA LEU A 133 8.84 20.42 -10.28
C LEU A 133 8.15 19.69 -11.45
N ASP A 134 8.81 19.55 -12.60
CA ASP A 134 8.33 18.77 -13.74
C ASP A 134 8.55 17.26 -13.57
N ARG A 135 9.30 16.83 -12.55
CA ARG A 135 9.48 15.41 -12.20
C ARG A 135 8.13 14.78 -11.88
N VAL A 136 7.82 13.69 -12.55
CA VAL A 136 6.63 12.90 -12.26
C VAL A 136 6.88 11.95 -11.10
N SER A 137 6.07 12.07 -10.05
CA SER A 137 6.06 11.15 -8.92
C SER A 137 4.99 10.08 -9.14
N THR A 138 5.36 8.82 -8.97
CA THR A 138 4.44 7.67 -9.05
C THR A 138 4.44 6.94 -7.71
N LEU A 139 3.34 7.06 -6.96
CA LEU A 139 3.07 6.29 -5.75
C LEU A 139 2.42 4.96 -6.14
N LEU A 140 2.86 3.87 -5.51
CA LEU A 140 2.26 2.54 -5.62
C LEU A 140 1.59 2.11 -4.30
N TYR A 141 0.54 1.29 -4.36
CA TYR A 141 -0.03 0.63 -3.18
C TYR A 141 -0.80 -0.64 -3.55
N ALA A 142 -0.83 -1.60 -2.61
CA ALA A 142 -1.47 -2.90 -2.84
C ALA A 142 -3.00 -2.81 -2.78
N VAL A 143 -3.67 -3.49 -3.71
CA VAL A 143 -5.13 -3.67 -3.76
C VAL A 143 -5.46 -5.16 -3.73
N ASN A 144 -6.31 -5.56 -2.78
CA ASN A 144 -6.88 -6.90 -2.75
C ASN A 144 -7.82 -7.12 -3.93
N ILE A 145 -7.48 -8.04 -4.82
CA ILE A 145 -8.29 -8.35 -6.02
C ILE A 145 -9.32 -9.45 -5.77
N ARG A 146 -9.29 -10.16 -4.63
CA ARG A 146 -10.27 -11.22 -4.33
C ARG A 146 -11.74 -10.80 -4.56
N PRO A 147 -12.23 -9.65 -4.04
CA PRO A 147 -13.60 -9.21 -4.28
C PRO A 147 -13.80 -8.49 -5.62
N ARG A 148 -12.73 -8.24 -6.39
CA ARG A 148 -12.76 -7.48 -7.65
C ARG A 148 -12.99 -8.37 -8.85
N LEU A 149 -12.61 -9.64 -8.75
CA LEU A 149 -12.72 -10.61 -9.82
C LEU A 149 -14.17 -11.07 -10.01
N ILE A 150 -14.49 -11.50 -11.22
CA ILE A 150 -15.78 -12.06 -11.61
C ILE A 150 -15.52 -13.45 -12.23
N PRO A 151 -15.91 -14.56 -11.57
CA PRO A 151 -16.45 -14.61 -10.19
C PRO A 151 -15.41 -14.19 -9.14
N PRO A 152 -15.84 -13.72 -7.94
CA PRO A 152 -14.92 -13.38 -6.86
C PRO A 152 -14.11 -14.59 -6.40
N LEU A 153 -12.86 -14.35 -5.99
CA LEU A 153 -12.08 -15.41 -5.35
C LEU A 153 -12.65 -15.74 -3.96
N PRO A 154 -12.54 -17.00 -3.52
CA PRO A 154 -12.82 -17.36 -2.14
C PRO A 154 -11.98 -16.50 -1.19
N MET A 155 -12.60 -15.98 -0.13
CA MET A 155 -11.85 -15.28 0.92
C MET A 155 -10.83 -16.18 1.61
N SER A 156 -11.01 -17.50 1.54
CA SER A 156 -10.05 -18.50 2.01
C SER A 156 -8.86 -18.76 1.06
N TYR A 157 -8.77 -18.06 -0.08
CA TYR A 157 -7.62 -18.18 -0.99
C TYR A 157 -6.32 -17.74 -0.30
N THR A 158 -5.37 -18.67 -0.15
CA THR A 158 -4.14 -18.52 0.64
C THR A 158 -2.91 -18.14 -0.19
N GLY A 159 -3.10 -17.65 -1.41
CA GLY A 159 -2.02 -17.12 -2.24
C GLY A 159 -1.86 -15.61 -2.19
N ASN A 160 -1.13 -15.08 -3.18
CA ASN A 160 -1.11 -13.66 -3.46
C ASN A 160 -2.29 -13.34 -4.38
N ALA A 161 -3.26 -12.60 -3.87
CA ALA A 161 -4.34 -12.01 -4.66
C ALA A 161 -4.37 -10.50 -4.40
N VAL A 162 -3.21 -9.88 -4.59
CA VAL A 162 -2.98 -8.44 -4.54
C VAL A 162 -2.33 -7.99 -5.83
N LEU A 163 -2.78 -6.86 -6.37
CA LEU A 163 -2.12 -6.16 -7.48
C LEU A 163 -1.81 -4.74 -7.07
N THR A 164 -0.86 -4.13 -7.76
CA THR A 164 -0.44 -2.77 -7.49
C THR A 164 -1.37 -1.79 -8.17
N ALA A 165 -1.93 -0.86 -7.41
CA ALA A 165 -2.53 0.36 -7.94
C ALA A 165 -1.53 1.51 -7.85
N TYR A 166 -1.79 2.60 -8.59
CA TYR A 166 -0.90 3.75 -8.61
C TYR A 166 -1.63 5.09 -8.58
N ALA A 167 -0.95 6.11 -8.07
CA ALA A 167 -1.28 7.52 -8.27
C ALA A 167 -0.05 8.22 -8.88
N ARG A 168 -0.28 9.12 -9.84
CA ARG A 168 0.79 9.75 -10.62
C ARG A 168 0.46 11.21 -10.89
N ALA A 169 1.41 12.10 -10.62
CA ALA A 169 1.31 13.54 -10.84
C ALA A 169 2.71 14.16 -10.90
N THR A 170 2.84 15.35 -11.48
CA THR A 170 4.10 16.11 -11.38
C THR A 170 4.30 16.62 -9.95
N CYS A 171 5.55 16.83 -9.52
CA CYS A 171 5.82 17.43 -8.22
C CYS A 171 5.19 18.83 -8.11
N LYS A 172 5.09 19.56 -9.23
CA LYS A 172 4.34 20.82 -9.33
C LYS A 172 2.86 20.64 -8.98
N GLU A 173 2.18 19.68 -9.61
CA GLU A 173 0.76 19.41 -9.33
C GLU A 173 0.59 18.95 -7.87
N ILE A 174 1.50 18.13 -7.34
CA ILE A 174 1.46 17.68 -5.95
C ILE A 174 1.57 18.84 -4.95
N ASP A 175 2.41 19.84 -5.23
CA ASP A 175 2.63 21.00 -4.36
C ASP A 175 1.50 22.05 -4.46
N GLU A 176 0.99 22.29 -5.67
CA GLU A 176 0.04 23.37 -5.96
C GLU A 176 -1.43 22.93 -5.85
N ALA A 177 -1.75 21.66 -6.09
CA ALA A 177 -3.13 21.20 -6.15
C ALA A 177 -3.79 21.13 -4.76
N PRO A 178 -5.13 21.31 -4.69
CA PRO A 178 -5.85 21.10 -3.44
C PRO A 178 -5.70 19.65 -2.96
N PHE A 179 -5.65 19.44 -1.65
CA PHE A 179 -5.49 18.10 -1.06
C PHE A 179 -6.51 17.06 -1.57
N SER A 180 -7.75 17.48 -1.85
CA SER A 180 -8.78 16.65 -2.49
C SER A 180 -8.32 16.04 -3.81
N ARG A 181 -7.51 16.74 -4.60
CA ARG A 181 -6.99 16.25 -5.87
C ARG A 181 -6.05 15.07 -5.66
N LEU A 182 -5.16 15.14 -4.68
CA LEU A 182 -4.28 14.00 -4.36
C LEU A 182 -5.11 12.80 -3.85
N VAL A 183 -6.10 13.05 -3.01
CA VAL A 183 -7.04 12.02 -2.51
C VAL A 183 -7.83 11.39 -3.65
N GLU A 184 -8.27 12.18 -4.63
CA GLU A 184 -8.93 11.72 -5.84
C GLU A 184 -8.00 10.81 -6.66
N LEU A 185 -6.77 11.23 -6.95
CA LEU A 185 -5.80 10.42 -7.72
C LEU A 185 -5.51 9.07 -7.07
N VAL A 186 -5.36 9.03 -5.73
CA VAL A 186 -5.22 7.78 -4.95
C VAL A 186 -6.51 6.96 -5.00
N THR A 187 -7.67 7.61 -4.96
CA THR A 187 -8.95 6.90 -5.05
C THR A 187 -9.12 6.25 -6.42
N GLU A 188 -8.79 6.97 -7.49
CA GLU A 188 -8.92 6.50 -8.86
C GLU A 188 -7.98 5.33 -9.15
N GLY A 189 -6.78 5.30 -8.58
CA GLY A 189 -5.90 4.12 -8.71
C GLY A 189 -6.53 2.83 -8.18
N ALA A 190 -7.21 2.87 -7.04
CA ALA A 190 -7.92 1.72 -6.50
C ALA A 190 -9.22 1.40 -7.25
N LYS A 191 -9.86 2.40 -7.87
CA LYS A 191 -11.07 2.21 -8.68
C LYS A 191 -10.75 1.58 -10.04
N ARG A 192 -9.60 1.92 -10.65
CA ARG A 192 -9.13 1.33 -11.92
C ARG A 192 -8.97 -0.19 -11.87
N MET A 193 -8.69 -0.74 -10.68
CA MET A 193 -8.56 -2.18 -10.44
C MET A 193 -9.92 -2.90 -10.49
N THR A 194 -10.46 -3.04 -11.70
CA THR A 194 -11.64 -3.86 -12.04
C THR A 194 -11.23 -5.31 -12.33
N ASP A 195 -12.20 -6.21 -12.55
CA ASP A 195 -11.92 -7.59 -13.00
C ASP A 195 -11.04 -7.61 -14.26
N GLU A 196 -11.45 -6.89 -15.31
CA GLU A 196 -10.73 -6.88 -16.58
C GLU A 196 -9.34 -6.23 -16.46
N TYR A 197 -9.19 -5.18 -15.64
CA TYR A 197 -7.88 -4.58 -15.39
C TYR A 197 -6.95 -5.55 -14.65
N ALA A 198 -7.47 -6.27 -13.65
CA ALA A 198 -6.71 -7.29 -12.92
C ALA A 198 -6.28 -8.44 -13.84
N ARG A 199 -7.17 -8.93 -14.71
CA ARG A 199 -6.86 -9.99 -15.69
C ARG A 199 -5.83 -9.53 -16.71
N SER A 200 -5.95 -8.30 -17.21
CA SER A 200 -4.94 -7.69 -18.09
C SER A 200 -3.56 -7.63 -17.42
N ALA A 201 -3.49 -7.26 -16.13
CA ALA A 201 -2.23 -7.22 -15.39
C ALA A 201 -1.62 -8.60 -15.18
N ILE A 202 -2.44 -9.62 -14.92
CA ILE A 202 -2.00 -11.03 -14.80
C ILE A 202 -1.43 -11.50 -16.14
N ASP A 203 -2.14 -11.27 -17.25
CA ASP A 203 -1.68 -11.63 -18.59
C ASP A 203 -0.40 -10.87 -18.98
N TRP A 204 -0.31 -9.59 -18.61
CA TRP A 204 0.88 -8.79 -18.81
C TRP A 204 2.08 -9.40 -18.08
N GLY A 205 1.89 -9.85 -16.84
CA GLY A 205 2.91 -10.52 -16.05
C GLY A 205 3.40 -11.82 -16.66
N ASP A 206 2.50 -12.61 -17.26
CA ASP A 206 2.82 -13.85 -17.96
C ASP A 206 3.65 -13.61 -19.23
N ILE A 207 3.26 -12.60 -20.04
CA ILE A 207 3.95 -12.26 -21.29
C ILE A 207 5.32 -11.63 -21.04
N TYR A 208 5.37 -10.63 -20.17
CA TYR A 208 6.54 -9.75 -20.08
C TYR A 208 7.47 -10.06 -18.94
N GLN A 209 7.00 -10.81 -17.93
CA GLN A 209 7.70 -11.04 -16.66
C GLN A 209 8.25 -9.71 -16.15
N GLY A 210 7.41 -8.89 -15.52
CA GLY A 210 7.85 -7.57 -15.05
C GLY A 210 7.66 -7.40 -13.56
N PHE A 211 7.96 -6.19 -13.11
CA PHE A 211 7.90 -5.81 -11.71
C PHE A 211 7.16 -4.48 -11.52
N PRO A 212 6.58 -4.23 -10.33
CA PRO A 212 6.00 -2.93 -10.02
C PRO A 212 7.06 -1.81 -10.09
N ASN A 213 6.81 -0.80 -10.91
CA ASN A 213 7.71 0.33 -11.10
C ASN A 213 7.05 1.64 -10.65
N GLY A 214 7.64 2.27 -9.62
CA GLY A 214 7.20 3.52 -9.06
C GLY A 214 8.26 4.09 -8.12
N GLU A 215 8.07 5.34 -7.68
CA GLU A 215 9.02 6.02 -6.80
C GLU A 215 9.08 5.37 -5.42
N PHE A 216 7.93 4.91 -4.91
CA PHE A 216 7.83 4.15 -3.67
C PHE A 216 6.48 3.43 -3.59
N LEU A 217 6.38 2.46 -2.67
CA LEU A 217 5.19 1.67 -2.41
C LEU A 217 4.72 1.83 -0.97
N VAL A 218 3.41 2.07 -0.79
CA VAL A 218 2.73 1.97 0.49
C VAL A 218 2.22 0.55 0.69
N SER A 219 2.74 -0.13 1.71
CA SER A 219 2.26 -1.44 2.16
C SER A 219 1.47 -1.27 3.45
N SER A 220 0.17 -1.59 3.42
CA SER A 220 -0.75 -1.31 4.51
C SER A 220 -1.15 -2.58 5.25
N TRP A 221 -0.68 -2.71 6.49
CA TRP A 221 -1.07 -3.72 7.45
C TRP A 221 -2.18 -3.22 8.39
N TRP A 222 -2.57 -1.95 8.24
CA TRP A 222 -3.49 -1.22 9.10
C TRP A 222 -4.82 -1.95 9.35
N LYS A 223 -5.30 -2.73 8.38
CA LYS A 223 -6.58 -3.47 8.50
C LYS A 223 -6.45 -4.97 8.25
N LEU A 224 -5.27 -5.54 8.48
CA LEU A 224 -5.06 -6.98 8.35
C LEU A 224 -5.43 -7.77 9.61
N GLY A 225 -5.62 -7.08 10.75
CA GLY A 225 -6.11 -7.68 11.99
C GLY A 225 -5.13 -8.65 12.65
N PHE A 226 -3.82 -8.51 12.43
CA PHE A 226 -2.82 -9.42 13.03
C PHE A 226 -2.86 -9.44 14.57
N ASP A 227 -3.23 -8.33 15.19
CA ASP A 227 -3.45 -8.13 16.62
C ASP A 227 -4.85 -8.60 17.11
N GLU A 228 -5.72 -9.01 16.18
CA GLU A 228 -7.05 -9.55 16.47
C GLU A 228 -7.05 -11.07 16.62
N VAL A 229 -5.92 -11.74 16.34
CA VAL A 229 -5.80 -13.20 16.45
C VAL A 229 -5.80 -13.62 17.92
N GLU A 230 -6.73 -14.49 18.30
CA GLU A 230 -6.89 -14.98 19.68
C GLU A 230 -6.16 -16.32 19.86
N TYR A 231 -5.00 -16.30 20.51
CA TYR A 231 -4.25 -17.51 20.87
C TYR A 231 -4.72 -18.07 22.23
N PRO A 232 -4.36 -19.31 22.62
CA PRO A 232 -4.66 -19.85 23.96
C PRO A 232 -4.15 -18.99 25.11
N TRP A 233 -3.12 -18.18 24.88
CA TRP A 233 -2.52 -17.25 25.84
C TRP A 233 -2.98 -15.79 25.64
N GLY A 234 -4.05 -15.57 24.89
CA GLY A 234 -4.64 -14.25 24.63
C GLY A 234 -4.14 -13.58 23.34
N ARG A 235 -4.68 -12.38 23.09
CA ARG A 235 -4.36 -11.55 21.90
C ARG A 235 -2.99 -10.88 21.98
N PRO A 236 -2.34 -10.63 20.83
CA PRO A 236 -1.17 -9.78 20.78
C PRO A 236 -1.47 -8.38 21.34
N LYS A 237 -0.65 -7.91 22.28
CA LYS A 237 -0.70 -6.51 22.73
C LYS A 237 -0.13 -5.55 21.68
N TYR A 238 0.79 -6.03 20.84
CA TYR A 238 1.45 -5.27 19.79
C TYR A 238 1.59 -6.13 18.53
N SER A 239 1.35 -5.53 17.38
CA SER A 239 1.66 -6.13 16.08
C SER A 239 2.31 -5.07 15.19
N CYS A 240 3.57 -5.27 14.86
CA CYS A 240 4.35 -4.32 14.08
C CYS A 240 5.32 -5.05 13.15
N PRO A 241 5.70 -4.43 12.01
CA PRO A 241 6.76 -4.96 11.16
C PRO A 241 8.09 -4.99 11.91
N VAL A 242 8.92 -5.99 11.59
CA VAL A 242 10.35 -5.91 11.90
C VAL A 242 10.94 -4.83 11.00
N VAL A 243 11.69 -3.89 11.60
CA VAL A 243 12.25 -2.74 10.87
C VAL A 243 13.13 -3.24 9.72
N PHE A 244 12.70 -2.99 8.50
CA PHE A 244 13.48 -3.18 7.29
C PHE A 244 13.64 -1.80 6.64
N GLN A 245 14.83 -1.21 6.78
CA GLN A 245 15.10 0.16 6.34
C GLN A 245 15.18 0.20 4.82
N ARG A 246 14.07 0.61 4.20
CA ARG A 246 13.94 0.77 2.76
C ARG A 246 13.30 2.10 2.43
N LYS A 247 13.95 2.89 1.57
CA LYS A 247 13.45 4.23 1.20
C LYS A 247 12.30 4.21 0.20
N ASP A 248 12.12 3.08 -0.47
CA ASP A 248 11.10 2.77 -1.47
C ASP A 248 9.85 2.11 -0.85
N ILE A 249 9.81 1.84 0.45
CA ILE A 249 8.65 1.27 1.13
C ILE A 249 8.23 2.16 2.31
N ILE A 250 6.94 2.47 2.37
CA ILE A 250 6.32 3.05 3.56
C ILE A 250 5.28 2.06 4.10
N LEU A 251 5.37 1.76 5.40
CA LEU A 251 4.51 0.78 6.04
C LEU A 251 3.45 1.47 6.90
N PHE A 252 2.19 1.09 6.71
CA PHE A 252 1.11 1.47 7.62
C PHE A 252 0.75 0.29 8.51
N PHE A 253 0.61 0.51 9.81
CA PHE A 253 0.15 -0.52 10.75
C PHE A 253 -0.70 0.12 11.84
N PRO A 254 -1.53 -0.66 12.56
CA PRO A 254 -2.43 -0.13 13.57
C PRO A 254 -1.72 0.72 14.62
N ASP A 255 -2.41 1.73 15.14
CA ASP A 255 -1.98 2.37 16.37
C ASP A 255 -2.25 1.48 17.58
N ILE A 256 -1.39 1.60 18.59
CA ILE A 256 -1.41 0.74 19.78
C ILE A 256 -2.49 1.21 20.75
N ASP A 257 -2.63 2.53 20.93
CA ASP A 257 -3.54 3.08 21.93
C ASP A 257 -4.87 3.53 21.32
N ASP A 258 -4.90 3.74 20.01
CA ASP A 258 -6.08 4.16 19.25
C ASP A 258 -6.41 3.16 18.13
N ASN A 259 -7.44 2.34 18.35
CA ASN A 259 -7.88 1.32 17.39
C ASN A 259 -8.24 1.87 16.00
N ASN A 260 -8.49 3.17 15.87
CA ASN A 260 -8.80 3.83 14.60
C ASN A 260 -7.66 4.71 14.08
N GLY A 261 -6.56 4.82 14.84
CA GLY A 261 -5.33 5.50 14.44
C GLY A 261 -4.44 4.62 13.56
N VAL A 262 -3.39 5.23 13.01
CA VAL A 262 -2.38 4.55 12.18
C VAL A 262 -0.98 5.04 12.51
N ASN A 263 -0.05 4.09 12.51
CA ASN A 263 1.38 4.36 12.50
C ASN A 263 1.92 4.27 11.08
N VAL A 264 2.63 5.31 10.66
CA VAL A 264 3.28 5.43 9.35
C VAL A 264 4.79 5.33 9.54
N LEU A 265 5.37 4.20 9.14
CA LEU A 265 6.79 3.94 9.22
C LEU A 265 7.49 4.34 7.94
N VAL A 266 8.47 5.23 8.08
CA VAL A 266 9.19 5.86 6.99
C VAL A 266 10.68 5.72 7.25
N SER A 267 11.43 5.32 6.21
CA SER A 267 12.89 5.32 6.21
C SER A 267 13.39 6.21 5.08
N LEU A 268 14.22 7.22 5.36
CA LEU A 268 14.71 8.17 4.37
C LEU A 268 16.12 8.66 4.72
N PRO A 269 16.92 9.13 3.75
CA PRO A 269 18.14 9.88 4.05
C PRO A 269 17.84 11.07 4.96
N SER A 270 18.75 11.44 5.86
CA SER A 270 18.45 12.38 6.95
C SER A 270 17.93 13.75 6.48
N LYS A 271 18.39 14.23 5.32
CA LYS A 271 17.88 15.48 4.71
C LYS A 271 16.45 15.36 4.22
N GLU A 272 16.14 14.27 3.50
CA GLU A 272 14.77 13.97 3.04
C GLU A 272 13.85 13.76 4.23
N MET A 273 14.29 13.02 5.26
CA MET A 273 13.53 12.79 6.49
C MET A 273 13.16 14.11 7.20
N SER A 274 14.07 15.08 7.22
CA SER A 274 13.83 16.39 7.83
C SER A 274 12.78 17.19 7.06
N LYS A 275 12.86 17.19 5.71
CA LYS A 275 11.84 17.80 4.84
C LYS A 275 10.49 17.10 4.98
N PHE A 276 10.46 15.77 4.91
CA PHE A 276 9.27 14.94 5.09
C PHE A 276 8.56 15.28 6.41
N LYS A 277 9.29 15.31 7.53
CA LYS A 277 8.72 15.64 8.85
C LYS A 277 8.09 17.03 8.87
N THR A 278 8.71 18.00 8.22
CA THR A 278 8.22 19.38 8.17
C THR A 278 6.91 19.46 7.37
N LEU A 279 6.87 18.81 6.21
CA LEU A 279 5.67 18.73 5.36
C LEU A 279 4.53 17.98 6.07
N PHE A 280 4.86 16.89 6.76
CA PHE A 280 3.89 16.06 7.47
C PHE A 280 3.18 16.86 8.58
N HIS A 281 3.93 17.59 9.41
CA HIS A 281 3.35 18.43 10.46
C HIS A 281 2.56 19.63 9.90
N LYS A 282 2.97 20.21 8.76
CA LYS A 282 2.24 21.33 8.14
C LYS A 282 0.80 20.96 7.76
N TYR A 283 0.54 19.71 7.39
CA TYR A 283 -0.82 19.23 7.07
C TYR A 283 -1.67 18.92 8.31
N LEU A 284 -1.05 18.72 9.47
CA LEU A 284 -1.73 18.41 10.72
C LEU A 284 -1.98 19.65 11.59
N ALA A 285 -1.20 20.72 11.39
CA ALA A 285 -1.49 22.06 11.90
C ALA A 285 -2.75 22.66 11.25
#